data_AF-A0A2T4JDI8-F1
#
_entry.id   AF-A0A2T4JDI8-F1
#
_cell.length_a   1.000
_cell.length_b   1.000
_cell.length_c   1.000
_cell.angle_alpha   90.00
_cell.angle_beta   90.00
_cell.angle_gamma   90.00
#
_symmetry.space_group_name_H-M   'P 1'
#
loop_
_entity.id
_entity.type
_entity.pdbx_description
1 polymer ?
#
loop_
_entity_poly.entity_id
_entity_poly.type
_entity_poly.pdbx_seq_one_letter_code
_entity_poly.pdbx_strand_id
1 'polypeptide(L)' 'MTRPLTRQQRWRQNNPRRYLAHLYVQAGKRLGFITPQPCEVCGGEKAEAHHPDYDRPGDVQWLCRRHHRQHHARGV' A
#
# COMPACT_ATOMS: atom_id res chain seq x y z
N MET A 1 -1.37 31.55 14.04
CA MET A 1 -2.39 30.48 14.14
C MET A 1 -1.94 29.29 13.31
N THR A 2 -1.67 28.15 13.91
CA THR A 2 -1.18 26.96 13.19
C THR A 2 -2.37 26.22 12.58
N ARG A 3 -2.33 25.95 11.27
CA ARG A 3 -3.42 25.23 10.57
C ARG A 3 -3.53 23.81 11.12
N PRO A 4 -4.74 23.30 11.41
CA PRO A 4 -4.90 21.94 11.92
C PRO A 4 -4.44 20.90 10.89
N LEU A 5 -3.93 19.78 11.39
CA LEU A 5 -3.50 18.66 10.56
C LEU A 5 -4.69 18.04 9.81
N THR A 6 -4.46 17.71 8.55
CA THR A 6 -5.42 16.95 7.73
C THR A 6 -5.56 15.52 8.25
N ARG A 7 -6.66 14.84 7.90
CA ARG A 7 -6.89 13.43 8.25
C ARG A 7 -5.73 12.52 7.78
N GLN A 8 -5.19 12.80 6.59
CA GLN A 8 -4.05 12.04 6.06
C GLN A 8 -2.77 12.30 6.86
N GLN A 9 -2.50 13.55 7.25
CA GLN A 9 -1.35 13.87 8.10
C GLN A 9 -1.44 13.17 9.46
N ARG A 10 -2.61 13.19 10.10
CA ARG A 10 -2.84 12.46 11.36
C ARG A 10 -2.67 10.94 11.20
N TRP A 11 -3.18 10.36 10.11
CA TRP A 11 -3.01 8.93 9.85
C TRP A 11 -1.53 8.57 9.71
N ARG A 12 -0.74 9.37 8.99
CA ARG A 12 0.72 9.15 8.85
C ARG A 12 1.44 9.22 10.19
N GLN A 13 1.10 10.21 11.04
CA GLN A 13 1.67 10.33 12.38
C GLN A 13 1.33 9.13 13.27
N ASN A 14 0.09 8.64 13.21
CA ASN A 14 -0.36 7.51 14.02
C ASN A 14 0.05 6.14 13.46
N ASN A 15 0.51 6.07 12.20
CA ASN A 15 0.86 4.81 11.52
C ASN A 15 2.22 4.92 10.81
N PRO A 16 3.32 5.22 11.54
CA PRO A 16 4.62 5.50 10.93
C PRO A 16 5.14 4.31 10.12
N ARG A 17 5.02 3.08 10.65
CA ARG A 17 5.47 1.86 9.95
C ARG A 17 4.73 1.63 8.63
N ARG A 18 3.39 1.74 8.66
CA ARG A 18 2.56 1.59 7.45
C ARG A 18 2.87 2.67 6.42
N TYR A 19 3.10 3.89 6.88
CA TYR A 19 3.50 4.98 6.02
C TYR A 19 4.87 4.75 5.37
N LEU A 20 5.86 4.29 6.14
CA LEU A 20 7.18 3.94 5.63
C LEU A 20 7.11 2.81 4.59
N ALA A 21 6.29 1.78 4.80
CA ALA A 21 6.09 0.71 3.83
C ALA A 21 5.52 1.23 2.50
N HIS A 22 4.54 2.14 2.57
CA HIS A 22 4.04 2.80 1.35
C HIS A 22 5.10 3.64 0.65
N LEU A 23 5.94 4.37 1.40
CA LEU A 23 7.05 5.13 0.83
C LEU A 23 8.09 4.23 0.16
N TYR A 24 8.41 3.08 0.76
CA TYR A 24 9.33 2.10 0.19
C TYR A 24 8.84 1.61 -1.18
N VAL A 25 7.57 1.22 -1.29
CA VAL A 25 6.99 0.78 -2.58
C VAL A 25 6.97 1.92 -3.60
N GLN A 26 6.64 3.15 -3.18
CA GLN A 26 6.67 4.30 -4.08
C GLN A 26 8.09 4.58 -4.59
N ALA A 27 9.09 4.52 -3.71
CA ALA A 27 10.49 4.68 -4.08
C ALA A 27 10.97 3.55 -4.99
N GLY A 28 10.65 2.29 -4.68
CA GLY A 28 11.05 1.14 -5.48
C GLY A 28 10.45 1.13 -6.87
N LYS A 29 9.20 1.56 -7.03
CA LYS A 29 8.60 1.78 -8.36
C LYS A 29 9.31 2.88 -9.13
N ARG A 30 9.68 3.98 -8.46
CA ARG A 30 10.39 5.12 -9.08
C ARG A 30 11.80 4.73 -9.51
N LEU A 31 12.50 3.97 -8.67
CA LEU A 31 13.88 3.52 -8.89
C LEU A 31 13.97 2.26 -9.75
N GLY A 32 12.84 1.61 -10.03
CA GLY A 32 12.74 0.49 -10.98
C GLY A 32 13.00 -0.90 -10.37
N PHE A 33 13.28 -1.02 -9.07
CA PHE A 33 13.49 -2.33 -8.42
C PHE A 33 12.21 -2.99 -7.91
N ILE A 34 11.06 -2.28 -7.96
CA ILE A 34 9.73 -2.87 -7.76
C ILE A 34 8.95 -2.67 -9.05
N THR A 35 8.60 -3.77 -9.71
CA THR A 35 7.77 -3.76 -10.91
C THR A 35 6.32 -4.09 -10.54
N PRO A 36 5.36 -3.17 -10.78
CA PRO A 36 3.94 -3.47 -10.62
C PRO A 36 3.51 -4.70 -11.40
N GLN A 37 2.82 -5.61 -10.74
CA GLN A 37 2.24 -6.79 -11.39
C GLN A 37 0.72 -6.63 -11.55
N PRO A 38 0.11 -7.38 -12.47
CA PRO A 38 -1.34 -7.51 -12.53
C PRO A 38 -1.90 -8.10 -11.22
N CYS A 39 -3.22 -7.98 -11.04
CA CYS A 39 -3.89 -8.54 -9.87
C CYS A 39 -3.70 -10.06 -9.79
N GLU A 40 -3.21 -10.57 -8.67
CA GLU A 40 -2.97 -12.00 -8.44
C GLU A 40 -4.24 -12.86 -8.50
N VAL A 41 -5.41 -12.26 -8.24
CA VAL A 41 -6.69 -12.98 -8.23
C VAL A 41 -7.35 -13.03 -9.61
N CYS A 42 -7.24 -11.96 -10.41
CA CYS A 42 -8.01 -11.85 -11.66
C CYS A 42 -7.23 -11.34 -12.88
N GLY A 43 -5.92 -11.13 -12.77
CA GLY A 43 -5.07 -10.65 -13.86
C GLY A 43 -5.32 -9.20 -14.29
N GLY A 44 -6.13 -8.42 -13.55
CA GLY A 44 -6.40 -7.03 -13.92
C GLY A 44 -5.16 -6.15 -13.77
N GLU A 45 -4.79 -5.42 -14.82
CA GLU A 45 -3.53 -4.64 -14.89
C GLU A 45 -3.46 -3.48 -13.88
N LYS A 46 -4.60 -2.94 -13.48
CA LYS A 46 -4.68 -1.84 -12.49
C LYS A 46 -4.70 -2.41 -11.06
N ALA A 47 -3.54 -2.86 -10.59
CA ALA A 47 -3.35 -3.37 -9.24
C ALA A 47 -2.71 -2.34 -8.29
N GLU A 48 -3.05 -2.46 -7.02
CA GLU A 48 -2.47 -1.73 -5.90
C GLU A 48 -1.60 -2.69 -5.10
N ALA A 49 -0.52 -2.17 -4.50
CA ALA A 49 0.33 -2.94 -3.60
C ALA A 49 -0.38 -3.11 -2.25
N HIS A 50 -0.80 -4.33 -1.96
CA HIS A 50 -1.29 -4.74 -0.66
C HIS A 50 -0.11 -5.19 0.21
N HIS A 51 -0.09 -4.73 1.46
CA HIS A 51 0.96 -5.06 2.43
C HIS A 51 0.43 -6.11 3.41
N PRO A 52 0.71 -7.41 3.21
CA PRO A 52 0.35 -8.45 4.17
C PRO A 52 1.15 -8.30 5.48
N ASP A 53 2.41 -7.88 5.38
CA ASP A 53 3.28 -7.58 6.51
C ASP A 53 3.93 -6.21 6.32
N TYR A 54 3.65 -5.29 7.23
CA TYR A 54 4.19 -3.93 7.20
C TYR A 54 5.64 -3.85 7.70
N ASP A 55 6.17 -4.87 8.36
CA ASP A 55 7.58 -4.96 8.73
C ASP A 55 8.45 -5.47 7.57
N ARG A 56 7.82 -5.99 6.49
CA ARG A 56 8.46 -6.42 5.24
C ARG A 56 7.98 -5.58 4.05
N PRO A 57 8.42 -4.33 3.92
CA PRO A 57 7.78 -3.33 3.03
C PRO A 57 7.90 -3.63 1.53
N GLY A 58 8.85 -4.49 1.12
CA GLY A 58 9.01 -4.93 -0.27
C GLY A 58 8.15 -6.14 -0.63
N ASP A 59 7.67 -6.90 0.36
CA ASP A 59 6.86 -8.09 0.15
C ASP A 59 5.39 -7.70 0.04
N VAL A 60 5.01 -7.27 -1.16
CA VAL A 60 3.66 -6.82 -1.48
C VAL A 60 2.95 -7.80 -2.39
N GLN A 61 1.65 -7.94 -2.19
CA GLN A 61 0.76 -8.62 -3.12
C GLN A 61 0.12 -7.60 -4.05
N TRP A 62 -0.04 -7.95 -5.32
CA TRP A 62 -0.69 -7.06 -6.28
C TRP A 62 -2.18 -7.39 -6.37
N LEU A 63 -3.02 -6.49 -5.89
CA LEU A 63 -4.47 -6.67 -5.87
C LEU A 63 -5.17 -5.49 -6.55
N CYS A 64 -6.08 -5.76 -7.49
CA CYS A 64 -6.96 -4.70 -7.98
C CYS A 64 -7.86 -4.20 -6.84
N ARG A 65 -8.34 -2.95 -6.94
CA ARG A 65 -9.15 -2.30 -5.90
C ARG A 65 -10.30 -3.16 -5.36
N ARG A 66 -10.93 -3.98 -6.21
CA ARG A 66 -11.99 -4.91 -5.80
C ARG A 66 -11.45 -5.98 -4.85
N HIS A 67 -10.44 -6.72 -5.26
CA HIS A 67 -9.85 -7.80 -4.46
C HIS A 67 -9.13 -7.25 -3.23
N HIS A 68 -8.50 -6.07 -3.33
CA HIS A 68 -7.86 -5.41 -2.21
C HIS A 68 -8.85 -5.09 -1.07
N ARG A 69 -10.03 -4.55 -1.42
CA ARG A 69 -11.12 -4.32 -0.43
C ARG A 69 -11.66 -5.61 0.15
N GLN A 70 -11.81 -6.65 -0.69
CA GLN A 70 -12.28 -7.95 -0.22
C GLN A 70 -11.30 -8.59 0.78
N HIS A 71 -9.99 -8.44 0.55
CA HIS A 71 -8.97 -8.89 1.50
C HIS A 71 -9.13 -8.21 2.86
N HIS A 72 -9.21 -6.87 2.87
CA HIS A 72 -9.44 -6.11 4.10
C HIS A 72 -10.77 -6.43 4.79
N ALA A 73 -11.83 -6.71 4.04
CA ALA A 73 -13.14 -7.05 4.59
C ALA A 73 -13.19 -8.46 5.20
N ARG A 74 -12.41 -9.41 4.65
CA ARG A 74 -12.34 -10.78 5.16
C ARG A 74 -11.44 -10.94 6.40
N GLY A 75 -10.74 -9.87 6.80
CA GLY A 75 -9.89 -9.87 8.01
C GLY A 75 -8.72 -10.85 7.94
N VAL A 76 -8.39 -11.32 6.73
CA VAL A 76 -7.17 -12.10 6.44
C VAL A 76 -6.01 -11.15 6.23
#